data_AF-A0A952WLC0-F1
#
_entry.id   AF-A0A952WLC0-F1
#
_cell.length_a   1.000
_cell.length_b   1.000
_cell.length_c   1.000
_cell.angle_alpha   90.00
_cell.angle_beta   90.00
_cell.angle_gamma   90.00
#
_symmetry.space_group_name_H-M   'P 1'
#
loop_
_entity.id
_entity.type
_entity.pdbx_description
1 polymer ?
#
loop_
_entity_poly.entity_id
_entity_poly.type
_entity_poly.pdbx_seq_one_letter_code
_entity_poly.pdbx_strand_id
1 'polypeptide(L)'
;MARIQVAGEIQFPGDAHDPSSRSAVTPATVGAASISQVPTSYRHRPLSWRDSRFACILLAILAMSLADLSMTLIHATSIGMQEENPIARLLMRYGGICSICVWKAGTVAIGVFILWRIRHHRCSEVGAWLCFSILAALCFHWASYNAQLSSLTNEVLSLDKSTHTSEWVVMHPEAVR
;
A
#
# COMPACT_ATOMS: atom_id res chain seq x y z
N MET A 1 26.43 0.91 29.05
CA MET A 1 26.45 -0.50 28.61
C MET A 1 25.38 -1.26 29.36
N ALA A 2 24.21 -1.46 28.74
CA ALA A 2 23.06 -2.10 29.37
C ALA A 2 23.02 -3.60 29.01
N ARG A 3 22.96 -4.44 30.04
CA ARG A 3 23.01 -5.90 29.97
C ARG A 3 21.59 -6.43 29.80
N ILE A 4 21.25 -6.94 28.61
CA ILE A 4 19.97 -7.61 28.36
C ILE A 4 20.15 -9.08 28.70
N GLN A 5 19.51 -9.51 29.79
CA GLN A 5 19.50 -10.88 30.27
C GLN A 5 18.30 -11.60 29.62
N VAL A 6 18.57 -12.50 28.67
CA VAL A 6 17.56 -13.34 28.02
C VAL A 6 17.49 -14.66 28.79
N ALA A 7 16.47 -14.80 29.63
CA ALA A 7 16.09 -16.04 30.28
C ALA A 7 14.82 -16.58 29.60
N GLY A 8 14.84 -17.84 29.18
CA GLY A 8 13.70 -18.48 28.51
C GLY A 8 14.04 -19.86 27.99
N GLU A 9 14.36 -20.76 28.92
CA GLU A 9 14.53 -22.20 28.67
C GLU A 9 13.15 -22.82 28.38
N ILE A 10 12.89 -23.14 27.11
CA ILE A 10 11.65 -23.81 26.70
C ILE A 10 11.88 -25.32 26.82
N GLN A 11 11.45 -25.87 27.95
CA GLN A 11 11.34 -27.30 28.20
C GLN A 11 10.20 -27.87 27.33
N PHE A 12 10.54 -28.75 26.38
CA PHE A 12 9.55 -29.52 25.62
C PHE A 12 9.25 -30.84 26.35
N PRO A 13 7.98 -31.12 26.72
CA PRO A 13 7.59 -32.46 27.14
C PRO A 13 7.64 -33.39 25.93
N GLY A 14 8.50 -34.40 26.03
CA GLY A 14 8.45 -35.56 25.14
C GLY A 14 7.24 -36.41 25.53
N ASP A 15 6.26 -36.48 24.64
CA ASP A 15 5.19 -37.47 24.74
C ASP A 15 5.39 -38.55 23.67
N ALA A 16 5.31 -39.76 24.20
CA ALA A 16 5.66 -41.01 23.59
C ALA A 16 4.73 -41.37 22.42
N HIS A 17 5.37 -41.98 21.44
CA HIS A 17 4.80 -42.69 20.31
C HIS A 17 3.83 -43.80 20.77
N ASP A 18 2.58 -43.77 20.33
CA ASP A 18 1.71 -44.96 20.28
C ASP A 18 1.48 -45.39 18.82
N PRO A 19 2.15 -46.44 18.33
CA PRO A 19 1.98 -46.96 16.97
C PRO A 19 0.85 -48.01 16.82
N SER A 20 -0.08 -48.16 17.77
CA SER A 20 -0.98 -49.33 17.82
C SER A 20 -2.48 -49.06 17.59
N SER A 21 -2.85 -48.42 16.47
CA SER A 21 -4.25 -48.39 16.02
C SER A 21 -4.42 -48.51 14.51
N ARG A 22 -3.98 -49.64 13.95
CA ARG A 22 -4.45 -50.16 12.65
C ARG A 22 -5.74 -50.94 12.88
N SER A 23 -6.88 -50.32 12.63
CA SER A 23 -8.17 -51.02 12.52
C SER A 23 -8.72 -50.93 11.09
N ALA A 24 -8.75 -52.10 10.46
CA ALA A 24 -9.68 -52.60 9.45
C ALA A 24 -10.24 -51.62 8.40
N VAL A 25 -9.67 -51.74 7.21
CA VAL A 25 -10.28 -51.32 5.94
C VAL A 25 -11.42 -52.29 5.60
N THR A 26 -12.65 -51.80 5.58
CA THR A 26 -13.82 -52.52 5.06
C THR A 26 -14.09 -52.06 3.62
N PRO A 27 -14.07 -52.94 2.61
CA PRO A 27 -14.36 -52.57 1.23
C PRO A 27 -15.88 -52.61 1.02
N ALA A 28 -16.56 -51.48 1.20
CA ALA A 28 -17.97 -51.34 0.88
C ALA A 28 -18.14 -50.64 -0.47
N THR A 29 -18.47 -51.47 -1.47
CA THR A 29 -19.52 -51.22 -2.47
C THR A 29 -19.44 -49.93 -3.28
N VAL A 30 -18.95 -50.08 -4.52
CA VAL A 30 -19.10 -49.17 -5.66
C VAL A 30 -20.60 -48.97 -5.95
N GLY A 31 -21.18 -47.93 -5.36
CA GLY A 31 -22.54 -47.48 -5.59
C GLY A 31 -22.55 -46.20 -6.43
N ALA A 32 -23.14 -46.30 -7.62
CA ALA A 32 -23.66 -45.24 -8.49
C ALA A 32 -23.19 -43.80 -8.23
N ALA A 33 -22.42 -43.27 -9.17
CA ALA A 33 -22.07 -41.87 -9.28
C ALA A 33 -23.32 -40.98 -9.41
N SER A 34 -23.89 -40.58 -8.28
CA SER A 34 -24.75 -39.41 -8.19
C SER A 34 -23.90 -38.20 -8.50
N ILE A 35 -24.16 -37.59 -9.65
CA ILE A 35 -23.62 -36.29 -10.06
C ILE A 35 -23.96 -35.30 -8.94
N SER A 36 -22.96 -35.06 -8.09
CA SER A 36 -23.01 -34.11 -7.00
C SER A 36 -23.24 -32.75 -7.62
N GLN A 37 -24.47 -32.25 -7.53
CA GLN A 37 -24.80 -30.88 -7.89
C GLN A 37 -23.93 -29.98 -7.04
N VAL A 38 -22.86 -29.43 -7.62
CA VAL A 38 -22.03 -28.41 -7.00
C VAL A 38 -22.95 -27.22 -6.75
N PRO A 39 -23.30 -26.88 -5.49
CA PRO A 39 -24.11 -25.71 -5.25
C PRO A 39 -23.25 -24.48 -5.53
N THR A 40 -23.36 -23.92 -6.74
CA THR A 40 -22.74 -22.65 -7.15
C THR A 40 -23.46 -21.44 -6.55
N SER A 41 -24.06 -21.61 -5.37
CA SER A 41 -24.58 -20.50 -4.59
C SER A 41 -23.38 -19.76 -4.00
N TYR A 42 -22.92 -18.73 -4.72
CA TYR A 42 -22.15 -17.61 -4.16
C TYR A 42 -23.02 -16.99 -3.07
N ARG A 43 -23.00 -17.62 -1.89
CA ARG A 43 -23.71 -17.16 -0.72
C ARG A 43 -23.00 -15.87 -0.33
N HIS A 44 -23.61 -14.74 -0.68
CA HIS A 44 -23.26 -13.44 -0.12
C HIS A 44 -23.36 -13.58 1.40
N ARG A 45 -22.23 -13.89 2.05
CA ARG A 45 -22.15 -13.81 3.50
C ARG A 45 -22.31 -12.32 3.79
N PRO A 46 -23.33 -11.91 4.57
CA PRO A 46 -23.43 -10.52 4.98
C PRO A 46 -22.10 -10.15 5.64
N LEU A 47 -21.47 -9.08 5.14
CA LEU A 47 -20.22 -8.60 5.72
C LEU A 47 -20.48 -8.34 7.20
N SER A 48 -19.67 -8.94 8.06
CA SER A 48 -19.76 -8.63 9.48
C SER A 48 -19.47 -7.14 9.66
N TRP A 49 -20.08 -6.49 10.64
CA TRP A 49 -19.83 -5.08 10.96
C TRP A 49 -18.34 -4.74 11.08
N ARG A 50 -17.53 -5.71 11.55
CA ARG A 50 -16.08 -5.61 11.62
C ARG A 50 -15.42 -5.54 10.25
N ASP A 51 -15.83 -6.42 9.33
CA ASP A 51 -15.31 -6.44 7.96
C ASP A 51 -15.63 -5.12 7.23
N SER A 52 -16.84 -4.57 7.41
CA SER A 52 -17.23 -3.29 6.81
C SER A 52 -16.40 -2.12 7.34
N ARG A 53 -16.10 -2.08 8.64
CA ARG A 53 -15.23 -1.05 9.24
C ARG A 53 -13.81 -1.11 8.69
N PHE A 54 -13.24 -2.31 8.61
CA PHE A 54 -11.89 -2.50 8.06
C PHE A 54 -11.84 -2.12 6.58
N ALA A 55 -12.85 -2.51 5.79
CA ALA A 55 -12.98 -2.13 4.39
C ALA A 55 -13.09 -0.60 4.21
N CYS A 56 -13.81 0.09 5.10
CA CYS A 56 -13.92 1.55 5.08
C CYS A 56 -12.55 2.23 5.31
N ILE A 57 -11.76 1.74 6.26
CA ILE A 57 -10.39 2.26 6.52
C ILE A 57 -9.48 2.03 5.31
N LEU A 58 -9.52 0.84 4.71
CA LEU A 58 -8.77 0.52 3.49
C LEU A 58 -9.17 1.43 2.32
N LEU A 59 -10.46 1.67 2.15
CA LEU A 59 -10.97 2.58 1.11
C LEU A 59 -10.50 4.02 1.36
N ALA A 60 -10.46 4.45 2.62
CA ALA A 60 -9.97 5.78 2.99
C ALA A 60 -8.45 5.92 2.75
N ILE A 61 -7.66 4.88 3.05
CA ILE A 61 -6.22 4.81 2.72
C ILE A 61 -6.01 4.92 1.21
N LEU A 62 -6.81 4.21 0.42
CA LEU A 62 -6.74 4.24 -1.04
C LEU A 62 -7.09 5.64 -1.56
N ALA A 63 -8.18 6.24 -1.08
CA ALA A 63 -8.60 7.58 -1.47
C ALA A 63 -7.56 8.66 -1.10
N MET A 64 -6.97 8.59 0.10
CA MET A 64 -5.89 9.49 0.48
C MET A 64 -4.63 9.30 -0.37
N SER A 65 -4.29 8.06 -0.71
CA SER A 65 -3.14 7.77 -1.58
C SER A 65 -3.34 8.32 -3.00
N LEU A 66 -4.58 8.30 -3.51
CA LEU A 66 -4.98 8.92 -4.78
C LEU A 66 -4.89 10.45 -4.72
N ALA A 67 -5.32 11.06 -3.62
CA ALA A 67 -5.20 12.50 -3.42
C ALA A 67 -3.73 12.96 -3.31
N ASP A 68 -2.89 12.19 -2.62
CA ASP A 68 -1.46 12.44 -2.55
C ASP A 68 -0.77 12.30 -3.92
N LEU A 69 -1.19 11.31 -4.72
CA LEU A 69 -0.75 11.17 -6.11
C LEU A 69 -1.19 12.36 -6.97
N SER A 70 -2.44 12.82 -6.87
CA SER A 70 -2.91 13.96 -7.67
C SER A 70 -2.18 15.25 -7.33
N MET A 71 -1.92 15.50 -6.04
CA MET A 71 -1.12 16.65 -5.61
C MET A 71 0.31 16.55 -6.16
N THR A 72 0.94 15.37 -6.10
CA THR A 72 2.29 15.15 -6.65
C THR A 72 2.31 15.40 -8.16
N LEU A 73 1.29 14.92 -8.89
CA LEU A 73 1.18 15.12 -10.34
C LEU A 73 1.04 16.58 -10.73
N ILE A 74 0.17 17.32 -10.03
CA ILE A 74 -0.01 18.75 -10.25
C ILE A 74 1.32 19.48 -10.03
N HIS A 75 2.02 19.18 -8.93
CA HIS A 75 3.31 19.80 -8.64
C HIS A 75 4.37 19.47 -9.70
N ALA A 76 4.49 18.19 -10.08
CA ALA A 76 5.44 17.71 -11.08
C ALA A 76 5.21 18.31 -12.47
N THR A 77 3.96 18.54 -12.85
CA THR A 77 3.59 19.07 -14.18
C THR A 77 3.58 20.60 -14.24
N SER A 78 3.35 21.28 -13.12
CA SER A 78 3.17 22.75 -13.11
C SER A 78 4.46 23.52 -12.92
N ILE A 79 5.33 23.06 -12.01
CA ILE A 79 6.51 23.81 -11.58
C ILE A 79 7.78 23.31 -12.28
N GLY A 80 7.78 22.05 -12.72
CA GLY A 80 9.01 21.31 -12.99
C GLY A 80 9.67 20.97 -11.66
N MET A 81 10.03 19.71 -11.43
CA MET A 81 10.72 19.33 -10.19
C MET A 81 12.22 19.25 -10.43
N GLN A 82 12.98 19.93 -9.58
CA GLN A 82 14.42 19.70 -9.46
C GLN A 82 14.60 18.40 -8.67
N GLU A 83 14.62 17.28 -9.38
CA GLU A 83 14.66 15.95 -8.78
C GLU A 83 16.03 15.66 -8.14
N GLU A 84 16.13 15.76 -6.81
CA GLU A 84 17.33 15.30 -6.09
C GLU A 84 17.42 13.77 -5.99
N ASN A 85 16.29 13.07 -6.17
CA ASN A 85 16.26 11.62 -6.13
C ASN A 85 16.71 11.01 -7.47
N PRO A 86 17.88 10.32 -7.53
CA PRO A 86 18.40 9.77 -8.78
C PRO A 86 17.47 8.70 -9.39
N ILE A 87 16.68 8.00 -8.58
CA ILE A 87 15.72 6.99 -9.07
C ILE A 87 14.54 7.66 -9.77
N ALA A 88 14.02 8.77 -9.22
CA ALA A 88 12.94 9.52 -9.84
C ALA A 88 13.40 10.13 -11.17
N ARG A 89 14.63 10.65 -11.23
CA ARG A 89 15.26 11.12 -12.46
C ARG A 89 15.37 10.03 -13.52
N LEU A 90 15.71 8.80 -13.11
CA LEU A 90 15.76 7.65 -14.01
C LEU A 90 14.36 7.28 -14.53
N LEU A 91 13.35 7.24 -13.67
CA LEU A 91 11.96 6.97 -14.05
C LEU A 91 11.44 8.01 -15.06
N MET A 92 11.67 9.30 -14.80
CA MET A 92 11.27 10.37 -15.69
C MET A 92 11.92 10.27 -17.07
N ARG A 93 13.20 9.86 -17.11
CA ARG A 93 13.96 9.72 -18.37
C ARG A 93 13.44 8.60 -19.28
N TYR A 94 12.94 7.50 -18.70
CA TYR A 94 12.55 6.30 -19.47
C TYR A 94 11.05 6.07 -19.58
N GLY A 95 10.24 6.56 -18.63
CA GLY A 95 8.84 6.17 -18.53
C GLY A 95 7.84 7.32 -18.35
N GLY A 96 8.33 8.56 -18.37
CA GLY A 96 7.49 9.76 -18.22
C GLY A 96 6.63 9.76 -16.95
N ILE A 97 5.58 10.58 -16.96
CA ILE A 97 4.66 10.79 -15.83
C ILE A 97 3.92 9.49 -15.45
N CYS A 98 3.58 8.67 -16.45
CA CYS A 98 2.85 7.43 -16.23
C CYS A 98 3.65 6.41 -15.41
N SER A 99 4.97 6.34 -15.57
CA SER A 99 5.81 5.41 -14.81
C SER A 99 5.79 5.69 -13.31
N ILE A 100 5.79 6.97 -12.92
CA ILE A 100 5.69 7.40 -11.52
C ILE A 100 4.32 7.03 -10.95
N CYS A 101 3.25 7.25 -11.72
CA CYS A 101 1.90 6.89 -11.33
C CYS A 101 1.77 5.38 -11.09
N VAL A 102 2.27 4.56 -12.02
CA VAL A 102 2.21 3.09 -11.92
C VAL A 102 3.05 2.60 -10.74
N TRP A 103 4.24 3.16 -10.54
CA TRP A 103 5.09 2.80 -9.39
C TRP A 103 4.40 3.10 -8.06
N LYS A 104 3.86 4.31 -7.89
CA LYS A 104 3.17 4.73 -6.67
C LYS A 104 1.86 3.95 -6.46
N ALA A 105 1.10 3.71 -7.52
CA ALA A 105 -0.09 2.85 -7.45
C ALA A 105 0.28 1.41 -7.07
N GLY A 106 1.39 0.89 -7.61
CA GLY A 106 1.90 -0.44 -7.30
C GLY A 106 2.25 -0.62 -5.82
N THR A 107 2.98 0.34 -5.23
CA THR A 107 3.34 0.27 -3.80
C THR A 107 2.11 0.35 -2.89
N VAL A 108 1.15 1.24 -3.22
CA VAL A 108 -0.13 1.35 -2.50
C VAL A 108 -0.93 0.06 -2.62
N ALA A 109 -1.05 -0.51 -3.83
CA ALA A 109 -1.76 -1.75 -4.08
C ALA A 109 -1.14 -2.93 -3.30
N ILE A 110 0.19 -3.02 -3.26
CA ILE A 110 0.91 -4.02 -2.47
C ILE A 110 0.62 -3.84 -0.98
N GLY A 111 0.69 -2.61 -0.45
CA GLY A 111 0.39 -2.32 0.96
C GLY A 111 -1.05 -2.69 1.35
N VAL A 112 -2.01 -2.29 0.51
CA VAL A 112 -3.44 -2.63 0.65
C VAL A 112 -3.64 -4.15 0.59
N PHE A 113 -2.97 -4.85 -0.33
CA PHE A 113 -3.05 -6.29 -0.46
C PHE A 113 -2.50 -7.03 0.78
N ILE A 114 -1.37 -6.57 1.33
CA ILE A 114 -0.80 -7.12 2.56
C ILE A 114 -1.78 -6.94 3.72
N LEU A 115 -2.32 -5.72 3.92
CA LEU A 115 -3.32 -5.43 4.96
C LEU A 115 -4.57 -6.29 4.79
N TRP A 116 -5.03 -6.48 3.55
CA TRP A 116 -6.16 -7.34 3.25
C TRP A 116 -5.90 -8.81 3.62
N ARG A 117 -4.70 -9.33 3.37
CA ARG A 117 -4.34 -10.72 3.70
C ARG A 117 -4.29 -10.96 5.21
N ILE A 118 -3.86 -9.98 6.01
CA ILE A 118 -3.74 -10.09 7.47
C ILE A 118 -5.00 -9.67 8.24
N ARG A 119 -6.10 -9.33 7.55
CA ARG A 119 -7.35 -8.80 8.13
C ARG A 119 -7.99 -9.62 9.26
N HIS A 120 -7.66 -10.90 9.37
CA HIS A 120 -8.22 -11.79 10.39
C HIS A 120 -7.57 -11.61 11.78
N HIS A 121 -6.44 -10.91 11.86
CA HIS A 121 -5.74 -10.65 13.13
C HIS A 121 -6.18 -9.33 13.75
N ARG A 122 -6.41 -9.31 15.07
CA ARG A 122 -6.73 -8.08 15.84
C ARG A 122 -5.66 -6.98 15.67
N CYS A 123 -4.40 -7.37 15.50
CA CYS A 123 -3.30 -6.45 15.27
C CYS A 123 -3.40 -5.69 13.93
N SER A 124 -4.13 -6.24 12.94
CA SER A 124 -4.29 -5.59 11.64
C SER A 124 -5.09 -4.30 11.71
N GLU A 125 -6.06 -4.20 12.63
CA GLU A 125 -6.83 -2.97 12.83
C GLU A 125 -5.91 -1.84 13.31
N VAL A 126 -5.02 -2.11 14.27
CA VAL A 126 -4.05 -1.13 14.77
C VAL A 126 -3.08 -0.71 13.67
N GLY A 127 -2.58 -1.67 12.87
CA GLY A 127 -1.71 -1.38 11.74
C GLY A 127 -2.39 -0.50 10.67
N ALA A 128 -3.65 -0.78 10.36
CA ALA A 128 -4.43 0.02 9.41
C ALA A 128 -4.69 1.44 9.92
N TRP A 129 -5.02 1.60 11.21
CA TRP A 129 -5.16 2.92 11.83
C TRP A 129 -3.86 3.71 11.83
N LEU A 130 -2.73 3.05 12.14
CA LEU A 130 -1.42 3.68 12.11
C LEU A 130 -1.06 4.13 10.69
N CYS A 131 -1.25 3.26 9.69
CA CYS A 131 -1.00 3.57 8.28
C CYS A 131 -1.86 4.76 7.80
N PHE A 132 -3.16 4.72 8.12
CA PHE A 132 -4.08 5.83 7.85
C PHE A 132 -3.62 7.13 8.50
N SER A 133 -3.19 7.10 9.76
CA SER A 133 -2.75 8.28 10.50
C SER A 133 -1.46 8.88 9.93
N ILE A 134 -0.51 8.04 9.54
CA ILE A 134 0.74 8.47 8.89
C ILE A 134 0.43 9.12 7.54
N LEU A 135 -0.43 8.51 6.72
CA LEU A 135 -0.83 9.08 5.42
C LEU A 135 -1.57 10.41 5.60
N ALA A 136 -2.45 10.51 6.59
CA ALA A 136 -3.14 11.75 6.91
C ALA A 136 -2.15 12.85 7.34
N ALA A 137 -1.23 12.54 8.25
CA ALA A 137 -0.21 13.48 8.72
C ALA A 137 0.69 13.96 7.57
N LEU A 138 1.09 13.05 6.68
CA LEU A 138 1.88 13.37 5.50
C LEU A 138 1.09 14.30 4.56
N CYS A 139 -0.19 14.01 4.32
CA CYS A 139 -1.06 14.84 3.48
C CYS A 139 -1.24 16.25 4.08
N PHE A 140 -1.45 16.36 5.40
CA PHE A 140 -1.52 17.66 6.08
C PHE A 140 -0.20 18.43 5.99
N HIS A 141 0.93 17.75 6.16
CA HIS A 141 2.25 18.37 6.03
C HIS A 141 2.45 18.96 4.64
N TRP A 142 2.14 18.20 3.58
CA TRP A 142 2.22 18.68 2.20
C TRP A 142 1.22 19.77 1.88
N ALA A 143 0.00 19.71 2.40
CA ALA A 143 -0.99 20.78 2.24
C ALA A 143 -0.49 22.08 2.87
N SER A 144 0.08 22.02 4.09
CA SER A 144 0.66 23.17 4.77
C SER A 144 1.89 23.72 4.03
N TYR A 145 2.78 22.83 3.57
CA TYR A 145 3.96 23.21 2.79
C TYR A 145 3.57 23.93 1.48
N ASN A 146 2.60 23.38 0.73
CA ASN A 146 2.12 24.00 -0.51
C ASN A 146 1.46 25.37 -0.27
N ALA A 147 0.74 25.54 0.84
CA ALA A 147 0.18 26.84 1.22
C ALA A 147 1.30 27.89 1.43
N GLN A 148 2.39 27.51 2.11
CA GLN A 148 3.55 28.39 2.32
C GLN A 148 4.35 28.62 1.03
N LEU A 149 4.46 27.62 0.16
CA LEU A 149 5.15 27.77 -1.12
C LEU A 149 4.46 28.78 -2.01
N SER A 150 3.12 28.84 -1.99
CA SER A 150 2.36 29.78 -2.81
C SER A 150 2.65 31.24 -2.49
N SER A 151 2.98 31.58 -1.23
CA SER A 151 3.41 32.94 -0.87
C SER A 151 4.83 33.23 -1.35
N LEU A 152 5.75 32.27 -1.21
CA LEU A 152 7.16 32.43 -1.61
C LEU A 152 7.34 32.42 -3.13
N THR A 153 6.52 31.68 -3.86
CA THR A 153 6.60 31.57 -5.32
C THR A 153 6.49 32.94 -5.99
N ASN A 154 5.64 33.83 -5.49
CA ASN A 154 5.52 35.19 -6.03
C ASN A 154 6.81 36.00 -5.88
N GLU A 155 7.53 35.82 -4.77
CA GLU A 155 8.82 36.47 -4.53
C GLU A 155 9.92 35.84 -5.39
N VAL A 156 9.98 34.51 -5.48
CA VAL A 156 10.96 33.78 -6.32
C VAL A 156 10.74 34.09 -7.79
N LEU A 157 9.51 34.17 -8.29
CA LEU A 157 9.23 34.54 -9.69
C LEU A 157 9.69 35.98 -10.01
N SER A 158 9.66 36.86 -9.01
CA SER A 158 10.14 38.24 -9.16
C SER A 158 11.68 38.31 -9.23
N LEU A 159 12.37 37.39 -8.54
CA LEU A 159 13.82 37.22 -8.58
C LEU A 159 14.28 36.44 -9.83
N ASP A 160 13.56 35.43 -10.27
CA ASP A 160 13.92 34.59 -11.43
C ASP A 160 13.84 35.37 -12.75
N LYS A 161 12.92 36.34 -12.87
CA LYS A 161 12.93 37.31 -13.97
C LYS A 161 14.25 38.07 -14.14
N SER A 162 15.10 38.10 -13.11
CA SER A 162 16.42 38.73 -13.17
C SER A 162 17.57 37.75 -13.46
N THR A 163 17.34 36.43 -13.39
CA THR A 163 18.41 35.43 -13.42
C THR A 163 18.15 34.37 -14.50
N HIS A 164 18.65 34.58 -15.72
CA HIS A 164 18.63 33.58 -16.80
C HIS A 164 19.57 32.40 -16.47
N THR A 165 19.08 31.33 -15.84
CA THR A 165 19.87 30.09 -15.63
C THR A 165 19.30 28.90 -16.40
N SER A 166 20.18 28.31 -17.21
CA SER A 166 19.91 27.34 -18.28
C SER A 166 19.72 25.88 -17.84
N GLU A 167 19.40 25.62 -16.56
CA GLU A 167 19.46 24.27 -15.97
C GLU A 167 18.09 23.63 -15.65
N TRP A 168 16.99 24.27 -16.06
CA TRP A 168 15.64 23.73 -15.88
C TRP A 168 15.29 22.71 -16.97
N VAL A 169 14.87 21.51 -16.58
CA VAL A 169 14.37 20.48 -17.49
C VAL A 169 12.86 20.67 -17.66
N VAL A 170 12.44 21.21 -18.81
CA VAL A 170 11.03 21.37 -19.16
C VAL A 170 10.53 20.08 -19.81
N MET A 171 9.51 19.45 -19.22
CA MET A 171 8.83 18.31 -19.87
C MET A 171 7.83 18.83 -20.89
N HIS A 172 8.11 18.62 -22.18
CA HIS A 172 7.14 18.90 -23.22
C HIS A 172 6.00 17.86 -23.21
N PRO A 173 4.73 18.29 -23.25
CA PRO A 173 3.56 17.39 -23.21
C PRO A 173 3.43 16.50 -24.46
N GLU A 174 4.31 16.63 -25.45
CA GLU A 174 4.20 15.97 -26.74
C GLU A 174 4.68 14.50 -26.76
N ALA A 175 5.23 14.01 -25.64
CA ALA A 175 5.72 12.63 -25.50
C ALA A 175 4.63 11.59 -25.16
N VAL A 176 3.34 11.93 -25.26
CA VAL A 176 2.19 11.05 -24.95
C VAL A 176 1.49 10.55 -26.24
N ARG A 177 2.25 10.22 -27.28
CA ARG A 177 1.72 9.47 -28.45
C ARG A 177 2.29 8.07 -28.51
#